data_AF-A0A445C7W3-F1
#
_entry.id   AF-A0A445C7W3-F1
#
_cell.length_a   1.000
_cell.length_b   1.000
_cell.length_c   1.000
_cell.angle_alpha   90.00
_cell.angle_beta   90.00
_cell.angle_gamma   90.00
#
_symmetry.space_group_name_H-M   'P 1'
#
loop_
_entity.id
_entity.type
_entity.pdbx_description
1 polymer ?
#
loop_
_entity_poly.entity_id
_entity_poly.type
_entity_poly.pdbx_seq_one_letter_code
_entity_poly.pdbx_strand_id
1 'polypeptide(L)'
;MIDVGKEFSIPSYLLMPTNAGFLSLDVFNDSDPDLLILGISKLVPSAVLTDALLNKDGGYVACYKLAQSFKGSKGIINTFSEIEQHSIDALSKSQTPPIYAIGPLIDLKGHPNSNVDQAQCGSILKWLDEQPSCSVIFLGSFGPYQTREIALALQHCGDRFLWTMCSAPMWAMRSPQLTKVNDKSNFPEGFL
;
A
#
# COMPACT_ATOMS: atom_id res chain seq x y z
N MET A 1 -12.42 6.15 19.62
CA MET A 1 -11.14 6.73 20.08
C MET A 1 -11.08 8.24 19.92
N ILE A 2 -11.42 8.79 18.75
CA ILE A 2 -11.49 10.26 18.56
C ILE A 2 -12.48 10.89 19.56
N ASP A 3 -13.68 10.32 19.72
CA ASP A 3 -14.69 10.87 20.65
C ASP A 3 -14.27 10.76 22.12
N VAL A 4 -13.51 9.71 22.47
CA VAL A 4 -12.88 9.58 23.80
C VAL A 4 -11.84 10.68 23.98
N GLY A 5 -10.99 10.94 22.99
CA GLY A 5 -10.03 12.04 23.02
C GLY A 5 -10.71 13.39 23.24
N LYS A 6 -11.85 13.64 22.58
CA LYS A 6 -12.65 14.86 22.76
C LYS A 6 -13.17 15.01 24.19
N GLU A 7 -13.65 13.94 24.82
CA GLU A 7 -14.15 13.96 26.22
C GLU A 7 -13.08 14.46 27.20
N PHE A 8 -11.82 14.10 26.97
CA PHE A 8 -10.69 14.52 27.81
C PHE A 8 -9.93 15.74 27.26
N SER A 9 -10.45 16.44 26.25
CA SER A 9 -9.78 17.58 25.60
C SER A 9 -8.38 17.25 25.01
N ILE A 10 -8.20 16.01 24.54
CA ILE A 10 -6.96 15.52 23.93
C ILE A 10 -7.07 15.61 22.40
N PRO A 11 -6.11 16.26 21.70
CA PRO A 11 -6.12 16.32 20.25
C PRO A 11 -5.89 14.94 19.63
N SER A 12 -6.68 14.61 18.61
CA SER A 12 -6.57 13.34 17.88
C SER A 12 -5.90 13.55 16.51
N TYR A 13 -4.97 12.67 16.17
CA TYR A 13 -4.31 12.62 14.86
C TYR A 13 -4.61 11.29 14.17
N LEU A 14 -4.95 11.33 12.89
CA LEU A 14 -5.07 10.16 12.04
C LEU A 14 -3.79 10.00 11.21
N LEU A 15 -3.07 8.90 11.43
CA LEU A 15 -1.95 8.53 10.57
C LEU A 15 -2.48 7.76 9.35
N MET A 16 -2.36 8.37 8.19
CA MET A 16 -2.66 7.78 6.89
C MET A 16 -1.36 7.16 6.34
N PRO A 17 -1.26 5.82 6.24
CA PRO A 17 -0.11 5.17 5.63
C PRO A 17 -0.15 5.23 4.10
N THR A 18 -1.22 5.77 3.51
CA THR A 18 -1.39 5.99 2.08
C THR A 18 -1.00 7.43 1.69
N ASN A 19 -1.09 7.74 0.39
CA ASN A 19 -0.72 9.02 -0.19
C ASN A 19 -1.87 10.05 -0.14
N ALA A 20 -1.59 11.31 -0.48
CA ALA A 20 -2.59 12.39 -0.46
C ALA A 20 -3.67 12.21 -1.54
N GLY A 21 -3.34 11.59 -2.68
CA GLY A 21 -4.33 11.21 -3.70
C GLY A 21 -5.38 10.22 -3.19
N PHE A 22 -4.99 9.26 -2.35
CA PHE A 22 -5.92 8.32 -1.73
C PHE A 22 -6.82 9.03 -0.70
N LEU A 23 -6.27 9.92 0.12
CA LEU A 23 -7.08 10.72 1.03
C LEU A 23 -8.11 11.58 0.26
N SER A 24 -7.73 12.09 -0.91
CA SER A 24 -8.62 12.83 -1.81
C SER A 24 -9.82 12.00 -2.25
N LEU A 25 -9.61 10.71 -2.53
CA LEU A 25 -10.68 9.75 -2.86
C LEU A 25 -11.60 9.50 -1.66
N ASP A 26 -11.06 9.35 -0.46
CA ASP A 26 -11.88 9.07 0.73
C ASP A 26 -12.74 10.29 1.13
N VAL A 27 -12.23 11.51 0.93
CA VAL A 27 -12.97 12.75 1.22
C VAL A 27 -13.98 13.09 0.11
N PHE A 28 -13.99 12.34 -1.00
CA PHE A 28 -14.89 12.54 -2.12
C PHE A 28 -16.37 12.49 -1.69
N ASN A 29 -17.18 13.32 -2.35
CA ASN A 29 -18.62 13.34 -2.19
C ASN A 29 -19.25 12.76 -3.45
N ASP A 30 -19.90 11.59 -3.32
CA ASP A 30 -20.56 10.84 -4.42
C ASP A 30 -21.67 11.58 -5.17
N SER A 31 -21.96 12.82 -4.77
CA SER A 31 -22.94 13.68 -5.43
C SER A 31 -22.41 14.33 -6.71
N ASP A 32 -21.10 14.25 -7.00
CA ASP A 32 -20.48 14.85 -8.19
C ASP A 32 -20.51 13.88 -9.38
N PRO A 33 -21.29 14.17 -10.44
CA PRO A 33 -21.44 13.29 -11.60
C PRO A 33 -20.18 13.17 -12.46
N ASP A 34 -19.22 14.11 -12.35
CA ASP A 34 -18.01 14.13 -13.18
C ASP A 34 -16.82 13.44 -12.48
N LEU A 35 -17.00 12.90 -11.26
CA LEU A 35 -15.94 12.28 -10.44
C LEU A 35 -14.69 13.17 -10.33
N LEU A 36 -14.89 14.49 -10.29
CA LEU A 36 -13.80 15.44 -10.07
C LEU A 36 -13.35 15.35 -8.60
N ILE A 37 -12.40 14.45 -8.35
CA ILE A 37 -11.85 14.24 -7.03
C ILE A 37 -10.90 15.38 -6.71
N LEU A 38 -11.28 16.17 -5.70
CA LEU A 38 -10.49 17.27 -5.17
C LEU A 38 -9.08 16.79 -4.80
N GLY A 39 -8.05 17.29 -5.47
CA GLY A 39 -6.65 16.92 -5.22
C GLY A 39 -6.08 15.93 -6.23
N ILE A 40 -6.89 15.42 -7.16
CA ILE A 40 -6.40 14.68 -8.33
C ILE A 40 -6.63 15.52 -9.57
N SER A 41 -5.53 15.94 -10.21
CA SER A 41 -5.57 16.88 -11.35
C SER A 41 -6.21 16.31 -12.61
N LYS A 42 -6.37 14.98 -12.69
CA LYS A 42 -6.96 14.27 -13.82
C LYS A 42 -8.25 13.58 -13.39
N LEU A 43 -9.16 13.41 -14.34
CA LEU A 43 -10.31 12.54 -14.16
C LEU A 43 -9.83 11.14 -13.77
N VAL A 44 -10.44 10.57 -12.74
CA VAL A 44 -10.12 9.23 -12.24
C VAL A 44 -11.03 8.21 -12.90
N PRO A 45 -10.50 7.32 -13.75
CA PRO A 45 -11.31 6.24 -14.32
C PRO A 45 -11.89 5.36 -13.21
N SER A 46 -13.14 4.94 -13.34
CA SER A 46 -13.76 4.01 -12.38
C SER A 46 -12.98 2.69 -12.24
N ALA A 47 -12.30 2.26 -13.30
CA ALA A 47 -11.47 1.05 -13.32
C ALA A 47 -10.22 1.09 -12.42
N VAL A 48 -9.81 2.27 -11.94
CA VAL A 48 -8.68 2.41 -10.99
C VAL A 48 -9.14 2.68 -9.56
N LEU A 49 -10.45 2.76 -9.33
CA LEU A 49 -10.98 2.83 -7.97
C LEU A 49 -10.77 1.50 -7.26
N THR A 50 -10.52 1.58 -5.95
CA THR A 50 -10.31 0.37 -5.15
C THR A 50 -11.60 -0.43 -5.02
N ASP A 51 -11.47 -1.75 -4.91
CA ASP A 51 -12.62 -2.64 -4.66
C ASP A 51 -13.42 -2.19 -3.43
N ALA A 52 -12.75 -1.65 -2.41
CA ALA A 52 -13.41 -1.13 -1.22
C ALA A 52 -14.39 0.00 -1.54
N LEU A 53 -14.05 0.95 -2.44
CA LEU A 53 -14.94 2.04 -2.84
C LEU A 53 -16.12 1.56 -3.70
N LEU A 54 -15.96 0.46 -4.44
CA LEU A 54 -17.01 -0.10 -5.30
C LEU A 54 -17.88 -1.14 -4.59
N ASN A 55 -17.41 -1.71 -3.48
CA ASN A 55 -18.07 -2.77 -2.75
C ASN A 55 -19.17 -2.24 -1.83
N LYS A 56 -20.43 -2.55 -2.15
CA LYS A 56 -21.61 -2.19 -1.34
C LYS A 56 -21.77 -3.07 -0.09
N ASP A 57 -21.12 -4.22 -0.05
CA ASP A 57 -21.17 -5.21 1.04
C ASP A 57 -20.19 -4.86 2.19
N GLY A 58 -20.14 -3.58 2.55
CA GLY A 58 -19.39 -3.07 3.71
C GLY A 58 -18.06 -2.38 3.39
N GLY A 59 -17.46 -2.62 2.22
CA GLY A 59 -16.23 -1.92 1.81
C GLY A 59 -16.42 -0.41 1.75
N TYR A 60 -17.44 0.04 1.03
CA TYR A 60 -17.76 1.46 0.87
C TYR A 60 -18.10 2.10 2.21
N VAL A 61 -18.86 1.38 3.05
CA VAL A 61 -19.20 1.83 4.41
C VAL A 61 -17.95 2.03 5.27
N ALA A 62 -16.92 1.20 5.10
CA ALA A 62 -15.66 1.33 5.82
C ALA A 62 -14.88 2.58 5.37
N CYS A 63 -14.74 2.80 4.06
CA CYS A 63 -14.12 4.01 3.49
C CYS A 63 -14.86 5.28 3.95
N TYR A 64 -16.19 5.28 3.85
CA TYR A 64 -17.01 6.40 4.30
C TYR A 64 -16.83 6.70 5.80
N LYS A 65 -16.82 5.67 6.66
CA LYS A 65 -16.57 5.86 8.10
C LYS A 65 -15.18 6.40 8.39
N LEU A 66 -14.16 5.99 7.64
CA LEU A 66 -12.80 6.52 7.75
C LEU A 66 -12.77 8.01 7.37
N ALA A 67 -13.40 8.38 6.26
CA ALA A 67 -13.52 9.76 5.81
C ALA A 67 -14.26 10.66 6.81
N GLN A 68 -15.35 10.16 7.42
CA GLN A 68 -16.05 10.90 8.47
C GLN A 68 -15.21 11.04 9.74
N SER A 69 -14.44 10.01 10.10
CA SER A 69 -13.51 10.07 11.24
C SER A 69 -12.42 11.11 11.01
N PHE A 70 -11.98 11.28 9.76
CA PHE A 70 -10.98 12.29 9.39
C PHE A 70 -11.42 13.69 9.81
N LYS A 71 -12.67 14.09 9.53
CA LYS A 71 -13.24 15.42 9.88
C LYS A 71 -13.12 15.78 11.36
N GLY A 72 -13.04 14.79 12.26
CA GLY A 72 -12.90 14.99 13.70
C GLY A 72 -11.46 14.98 14.22
N SER A 73 -10.46 14.92 13.35
CA SER A 73 -9.04 14.74 13.70
C SER A 73 -8.13 15.59 12.83
N LYS A 74 -6.84 15.68 13.16
CA LYS A 74 -5.80 16.21 12.27
C LYS A 74 -5.17 15.09 11.45
N GLY A 75 -4.82 15.35 10.19
CA GLY A 75 -4.27 14.34 9.29
C GLY A 75 -2.76 14.32 9.25
N ILE A 76 -2.14 13.15 9.40
CA ILE A 76 -0.72 12.93 9.13
C ILE A 76 -0.63 11.98 7.95
N ILE A 77 0.08 12.36 6.89
CA ILE A 77 0.21 11.57 5.66
C ILE A 77 1.68 11.26 5.43
N ASN A 78 1.97 10.00 5.12
CA ASN A 78 3.32 9.56 4.76
C ASN A 78 3.68 9.96 3.32
N THR A 79 3.78 11.26 3.07
CA THR A 79 4.14 11.86 1.77
C THR A 79 4.95 13.14 1.98
N PHE A 80 5.46 13.72 0.91
CA PHE A 80 6.19 14.99 0.91
C PHE A 80 5.76 15.88 -0.25
N SER A 81 6.02 17.17 -0.12
CA SER A 81 5.46 18.21 -0.99
C SER A 81 5.88 18.05 -2.46
N GLU A 82 7.13 17.69 -2.70
CA GLU A 82 7.71 17.57 -4.04
C GLU A 82 7.04 16.50 -4.92
N ILE A 83 6.35 15.51 -4.31
CA ILE A 83 5.64 14.46 -5.04
C ILE A 83 4.13 14.71 -5.15
N GLU A 84 3.50 15.37 -4.17
CA GLU A 84 2.04 15.51 -4.08
C GLU A 84 1.55 16.94 -3.76
N GLN A 85 2.31 17.98 -4.11
CA GLN A 85 1.97 19.39 -3.81
C GLN A 85 0.54 19.74 -4.22
N HIS A 86 0.11 19.34 -5.41
CA HIS A 86 -1.24 19.65 -5.91
C HIS A 86 -2.33 19.10 -5.00
N SER A 87 -2.21 17.83 -4.58
CA SER A 87 -3.14 17.17 -3.67
C SER A 87 -3.15 17.84 -2.30
N ILE A 88 -1.96 18.14 -1.76
CA ILE A 88 -1.80 18.80 -0.45
C ILE A 88 -2.43 20.20 -0.46
N ASP A 89 -2.18 20.98 -1.52
CA ASP A 89 -2.73 22.33 -1.68
C ASP A 89 -4.26 22.30 -1.84
N ALA A 90 -4.78 21.36 -2.64
CA ALA A 90 -6.21 21.24 -2.86
C ALA A 90 -6.94 20.86 -1.56
N LEU A 91 -6.40 19.89 -0.81
CA LEU A 91 -6.95 19.48 0.47
C LEU A 91 -6.86 20.63 1.49
N SER A 92 -5.71 21.30 1.62
CA SER A 92 -5.56 22.40 2.58
C SER A 92 -6.52 23.59 2.36
N LYS A 93 -6.97 23.81 1.12
CA LYS A 93 -7.95 24.85 0.76
C LYS A 93 -9.41 24.42 0.96
N SER A 94 -9.65 23.16 1.28
CA SER A 94 -10.98 22.59 1.42
C SER A 94 -11.47 22.61 2.87
N GLN A 95 -12.65 22.04 3.12
CA GLN A 95 -13.17 21.85 4.48
C GLN A 95 -12.50 20.69 5.23
N THR A 96 -11.41 20.13 4.71
CA THR A 96 -10.64 19.11 5.44
C THR A 96 -9.88 19.72 6.61
N PRO A 97 -9.70 18.96 7.69
CA PRO A 97 -8.80 19.35 8.77
C PRO A 97 -7.35 19.55 8.28
N PRO A 98 -6.50 20.21 9.10
CA PRO A 98 -5.08 20.37 8.79
C PRO A 98 -4.41 19.03 8.49
N ILE A 99 -3.65 19.01 7.39
CA ILE A 99 -2.87 17.87 6.93
C ILE A 99 -1.38 18.18 7.07
N TYR A 100 -0.64 17.19 7.55
CA TYR A 100 0.82 17.24 7.72
C TYR A 100 1.46 16.14 6.87
N ALA A 101 2.10 16.54 5.78
CA ALA A 101 2.96 15.68 4.97
C ALA A 101 4.32 15.57 5.67
N ILE A 102 4.62 14.40 6.26
CA ILE A 102 5.84 14.19 7.08
C ILE A 102 6.72 13.05 6.56
N GLY A 103 6.45 12.59 5.35
CA GLY A 103 7.19 11.52 4.71
C GLY A 103 8.54 11.95 4.11
N PRO A 104 9.32 10.99 3.61
CA PRO A 104 9.06 9.56 3.67
C PRO A 104 9.40 8.97 5.04
N LEU A 105 8.39 8.44 5.73
CA LEU A 105 8.53 7.64 6.94
C LEU A 105 8.79 6.19 6.53
N ILE A 106 10.06 5.83 6.50
CA ILE A 106 10.52 4.50 6.11
C ILE A 106 11.42 3.96 7.22
N ASP A 107 11.23 2.69 7.58
CA ASP A 107 12.17 1.98 8.43
C ASP A 107 13.37 1.51 7.59
N LEU A 108 14.47 2.26 7.67
CA LEU A 108 15.71 1.97 6.92
C LEU A 108 16.49 0.77 7.48
N LYS A 109 16.27 0.39 8.74
CA LYS A 109 17.01 -0.71 9.37
C LYS A 109 16.28 -2.03 9.23
N GLY A 110 14.96 -1.98 9.07
CA GLY A 110 14.11 -3.15 9.14
C GLY A 110 14.00 -3.66 10.57
N HIS A 111 12.90 -4.35 10.87
CA HIS A 111 12.75 -5.09 12.12
C HIS A 111 13.06 -6.57 11.88
N PRO A 112 13.77 -7.24 12.81
CA PRO A 112 13.96 -8.68 12.74
C PRO A 112 12.60 -9.38 12.66
N ASN A 113 12.30 -10.01 11.53
CA ASN A 113 11.10 -10.83 11.38
C ASN A 113 11.46 -12.26 11.79
N SER A 114 10.83 -12.77 12.85
CA SER A 114 11.05 -14.14 13.35
C SER A 114 10.75 -15.21 12.29
N ASN A 115 10.00 -14.87 11.26
CA ASN A 115 9.69 -15.77 10.14
C ASN A 115 10.78 -15.80 9.05
N VAL A 116 11.73 -14.86 9.08
CA VAL A 116 12.83 -14.76 8.12
C VAL A 116 14.10 -15.33 8.76
N ASP A 117 14.69 -16.33 8.12
CA ASP A 117 15.98 -16.86 8.53
C ASP A 117 17.07 -15.82 8.24
N GLN A 118 17.83 -15.44 9.26
CA GLN A 118 18.91 -14.46 9.13
C GLN A 118 20.02 -14.97 8.19
N ALA A 119 20.28 -16.28 8.16
CA ALA A 119 21.26 -16.86 7.25
C ALA A 119 20.79 -16.76 5.79
N GLN A 120 19.48 -16.96 5.55
CA GLN A 120 18.87 -16.77 4.24
C GLN A 120 18.94 -15.30 3.80
N CYS A 121 18.64 -14.36 4.70
CA CYS A 121 18.75 -12.92 4.41
C CYS A 121 20.19 -12.53 4.03
N GLY A 122 21.19 -12.99 4.78
CA GLY A 122 22.60 -12.74 4.47
C GLY A 122 23.03 -13.33 3.11
N SER A 123 22.51 -14.50 2.74
CA SER A 123 22.78 -15.12 1.44
C SER A 123 22.16 -14.34 0.29
N ILE A 124 20.94 -13.80 0.47
CA ILE A 124 20.28 -12.94 -0.52
C ILE A 124 21.07 -11.65 -0.72
N LEU A 125 21.51 -11.00 0.36
CA LEU A 125 22.30 -9.77 0.28
C LEU A 125 23.63 -10.02 -0.45
N LYS A 126 24.32 -11.12 -0.12
CA LYS A 126 25.56 -11.50 -0.81
C LYS A 126 25.32 -11.76 -2.31
N TRP A 127 24.21 -12.42 -2.65
CA TRP A 127 23.84 -12.62 -4.06
C TRP A 127 23.60 -11.30 -4.79
N LEU A 128 22.96 -10.31 -4.14
CA LEU A 128 22.77 -8.97 -4.71
C LEU A 128 24.10 -8.22 -4.92
N ASP A 129 25.04 -8.35 -3.99
CA ASP A 129 26.38 -7.72 -4.07
C ASP A 129 27.18 -8.19 -5.30
N GLU A 130 26.90 -9.40 -5.79
CA GLU A 130 27.56 -10.00 -6.96
C GLU A 130 26.95 -9.51 -8.30
N GLN A 131 25.82 -8.78 -8.28
CA GLN A 131 25.13 -8.35 -9.49
C GLN A 131 25.59 -6.97 -9.98
N PRO A 132 25.56 -6.71 -11.30
CA PRO A 132 25.74 -5.36 -11.82
C PRO A 132 24.72 -4.37 -11.24
N SER A 133 25.13 -3.12 -11.03
CA SER A 133 24.25 -2.06 -10.53
C SER A 133 22.98 -1.93 -11.38
N CYS A 134 21.84 -1.78 -10.72
CA CYS A 134 20.52 -1.61 -11.36
C CYS A 134 20.13 -2.75 -12.32
N SER A 135 20.59 -3.99 -12.10
CA SER A 135 20.33 -5.12 -13.00
C SER A 135 19.45 -6.23 -12.44
N VAL A 136 18.88 -6.05 -11.25
CA VAL A 136 17.99 -7.01 -10.59
C VAL A 136 16.59 -6.42 -10.46
N ILE A 137 15.58 -7.16 -10.92
CA ILE A 137 14.17 -6.81 -10.76
C ILE A 137 13.66 -7.32 -9.41
N PHE A 138 13.07 -6.45 -8.59
CA PHE A 138 12.44 -6.84 -7.33
C PHE A 138 10.92 -6.94 -7.48
N LEU A 139 10.33 -8.08 -7.11
CA LEU A 139 8.89 -8.36 -7.26
C LEU A 139 8.21 -8.70 -5.93
N GLY A 140 6.97 -8.24 -5.79
CA GLY A 140 6.06 -8.58 -4.70
C GLY A 140 5.29 -9.88 -4.95
N SER A 141 4.45 -10.27 -3.98
CA SER A 141 3.63 -11.48 -4.11
C SER A 141 2.44 -11.27 -5.05
N PHE A 142 2.12 -12.28 -5.84
CA PHE A 142 0.95 -12.31 -6.72
C PHE A 142 0.08 -13.55 -6.44
N GLY A 143 -1.13 -13.58 -7.01
CA GLY A 143 -2.00 -14.75 -6.92
C GLY A 143 -1.43 -15.95 -7.70
N PRO A 144 -1.80 -17.20 -7.36
CA PRO A 144 -1.17 -18.42 -7.90
C PRO A 144 -1.18 -18.51 -9.43
N TYR A 145 -2.30 -18.14 -10.07
CA TYR A 145 -2.40 -18.11 -11.54
C TYR A 145 -1.49 -17.05 -12.17
N GLN A 146 -1.36 -15.89 -11.54
CA GLN A 146 -0.47 -14.83 -12.03
C GLN A 146 1.01 -15.19 -11.81
N THR A 147 1.32 -15.86 -10.71
CA THR A 147 2.68 -16.31 -10.39
C THR A 147 3.24 -17.21 -11.49
N ARG A 148 2.46 -18.14 -12.03
CA ARG A 148 2.94 -19.01 -13.12
C ARG A 148 3.31 -18.21 -14.38
N GLU A 149 2.44 -17.32 -14.82
CA GLU A 149 2.65 -16.53 -16.03
C GLU A 149 3.81 -15.53 -15.87
N ILE A 150 3.94 -14.91 -14.68
CA ILE A 150 5.07 -14.03 -14.36
C ILE A 150 6.38 -14.81 -14.34
N ALA A 151 6.38 -16.03 -13.79
CA ALA A 151 7.58 -16.88 -13.79
C ALA A 151 8.02 -17.24 -15.22
N LEU A 152 7.08 -17.61 -16.09
CA LEU A 152 7.36 -17.87 -17.51
C LEU A 152 7.92 -16.62 -18.19
N ALA A 153 7.32 -15.45 -17.96
CA ALA A 153 7.80 -14.18 -18.51
C ALA A 153 9.23 -13.87 -18.06
N LEU A 154 9.53 -14.01 -16.76
CA LEU A 154 10.87 -13.79 -16.22
C LEU A 154 11.91 -14.74 -16.83
N GLN A 155 11.55 -16.02 -17.01
CA GLN A 155 12.41 -17.01 -17.66
C GLN A 155 12.72 -16.62 -19.11
N HIS A 156 11.72 -16.10 -19.85
CA HIS A 156 11.89 -15.65 -21.22
C HIS A 156 12.67 -14.34 -21.35
N CYS A 157 12.50 -13.41 -20.40
CA CYS A 157 13.25 -12.14 -20.37
C CYS A 157 14.74 -12.37 -20.11
N GLY A 158 15.08 -13.40 -19.32
CA GLY A 158 16.47 -13.71 -18.97
C GLY A 158 17.10 -12.69 -18.01
N ASP A 159 16.31 -11.76 -17.48
CA ASP A 159 16.73 -10.79 -16.47
C ASP A 159 16.90 -11.46 -15.11
N ARG A 160 17.79 -10.91 -14.29
CA ARG A 160 17.93 -11.32 -12.89
C ARG A 160 16.80 -10.74 -12.07
N PHE A 161 16.25 -11.55 -11.17
CA PHE A 161 15.15 -11.11 -10.33
C PHE A 161 15.28 -11.62 -8.90
N LEU A 162 14.68 -10.88 -7.97
CA LEU A 162 14.44 -11.26 -6.59
C LEU A 162 12.94 -11.14 -6.33
N TRP A 163 12.30 -12.23 -5.94
CA TRP A 163 10.85 -12.30 -5.84
C TRP A 163 10.38 -12.77 -4.46
N THR A 164 9.58 -11.94 -3.79
CA THR A 164 8.91 -12.30 -2.55
C THR A 164 7.56 -12.95 -2.81
N MET A 165 7.33 -14.12 -2.23
CA MET A 165 6.08 -14.88 -2.38
C MET A 165 5.39 -15.06 -1.05
N CYS A 166 4.09 -14.80 -1.01
CA CYS A 166 3.25 -15.07 0.13
C CYS A 166 2.39 -16.31 -0.16
N SER A 167 2.62 -17.39 0.57
CA SER A 167 1.83 -18.63 0.44
C SER A 167 0.41 -18.50 1.00
N ALA A 168 0.09 -17.39 1.67
CA ALA A 168 -1.23 -17.11 2.22
C ALA A 168 -1.93 -16.01 1.40
N PRO A 169 -3.22 -16.13 1.10
CA PRO A 169 -3.95 -15.05 0.45
C PRO A 169 -3.94 -13.80 1.33
N MET A 170 -3.92 -12.60 0.73
CA MET A 170 -3.75 -11.33 1.47
C MET A 170 -4.74 -11.14 2.65
N TRP A 171 -5.95 -11.70 2.56
CA TRP A 171 -6.94 -11.64 3.66
C TRP A 171 -6.56 -12.49 4.88
N ALA A 172 -5.71 -13.51 4.69
CA ALA A 172 -5.22 -14.39 5.74
C ALA A 172 -4.02 -13.83 6.52
N MET A 173 -3.48 -12.66 6.15
CA MET A 173 -2.46 -11.94 6.94
C MET A 173 -2.96 -11.50 8.33
N ARG A 174 -4.27 -11.64 8.62
CA ARG A 174 -4.86 -11.46 9.96
C ARG A 174 -4.71 -12.69 10.87
N SER A 175 -4.08 -13.77 10.42
CA SER A 175 -3.92 -15.01 11.18
C SER A 175 -2.46 -15.47 11.15
N PRO A 176 -1.72 -15.44 12.28
CA PRO A 176 -0.28 -15.76 12.33
C PRO A 176 0.08 -17.23 12.02
N GLN A 177 -0.88 -18.07 11.63
CA GLN A 177 -0.77 -19.53 11.67
C GLN A 177 -0.78 -20.20 10.29
N LEU A 178 -0.87 -19.43 9.18
CA LEU A 178 -0.81 -20.04 7.85
C LEU A 178 0.64 -20.25 7.44
N THR A 179 0.99 -21.53 7.51
CA THR A 179 2.29 -22.16 7.37
C THR A 179 3.01 -21.81 6.08
N LYS A 180 4.35 -21.79 6.14
CA LYS A 180 5.26 -21.80 5.00
C LYS A 180 4.95 -23.00 4.11
N VAL A 181 4.11 -22.82 3.10
CA VAL A 181 4.03 -23.76 1.98
C VAL A 181 4.91 -23.20 0.88
N ASN A 182 6.14 -23.69 0.80
CA ASN A 182 7.02 -23.42 -0.33
C ASN A 182 6.52 -24.28 -1.51
N ASP A 183 5.33 -23.97 -2.01
CA ASP A 183 4.71 -24.73 -3.09
C ASP A 183 5.37 -24.35 -4.42
N LYS A 184 6.45 -25.09 -4.73
CA LYS A 184 7.19 -24.92 -5.98
C LYS A 184 6.43 -25.43 -7.21
N SER A 185 5.25 -26.04 -7.04
CA SER A 185 4.47 -26.62 -8.15
C SER A 185 3.98 -25.59 -9.17
N ASN A 186 3.94 -24.30 -8.80
CA ASN A 186 3.51 -23.22 -9.67
C ASN A 186 4.63 -22.66 -10.57
N PHE A 187 5.87 -23.16 -10.46
CA PHE A 187 6.99 -22.66 -11.24
C PHE A 187 7.32 -23.55 -12.44
N PRO A 188 7.78 -22.96 -13.56
CA PRO A 188 8.37 -23.72 -14.66
C PRO A 188 9.66 -24.42 -14.22
N GLU A 189 10.04 -25.47 -14.95
CA GLU A 189 11.30 -26.19 -14.68
C GLU A 189 12.51 -25.25 -14.75
N GLY A 190 13.37 -25.29 -13.71
CA GLY A 190 14.57 -24.47 -13.60
C GLY A 190 14.43 -23.20 -12.75
N PHE A 191 13.24 -22.90 -12.22
CA PHE A 191 13.03 -21.82 -11.26
C PHE A 191 13.51 -22.24 -9.85
N LEU A 192 14.58 -21.60 -9.34
CA LEU A 192 15.14 -21.87 -8.02
C LEU A 192 14.62 -20.90 -6.96
#